data_AF-A0ABD5UNA9-F1
#
_entry.id   AF-A0ABD5UNA9-F1
#
_cell.length_a   1.000
_cell.length_b   1.000
_cell.length_c   1.000
_cell.angle_alpha   90.00
_cell.angle_beta   90.00
_cell.angle_gamma   90.00
#
_symmetry.space_group_name_H-M   'P 1'
#
loop_
_entity.id
_entity.type
_entity.pdbx_description
1 polymer ?
#
loop_
_entity_poly.entity_id
_entity_poly.type
_entity_poly.pdbx_seq_one_letter_code
_entity_poly.pdbx_strand_id
1 'polypeptide(L)'
;MSDANVDDTTDVDDGSVAVDDDDATNVAPHRAVKRSERLDSERRQGTPYTESQVIMPTVKIVAPFAFTFGLFITFHGGGSPGGGFQGGAIMAAVVFMIAFAFGIEATRDWLANTVVVALAVGGTLVFAGIGLVPAALGGAFLQYDLLPIPILDPVKYGMEAVEILGIAPIVSGVLMGLFFLLANGFASDGNGFEDDDLDEPSSEDGRTADDAITDGGHTADDGGDR
;
A
#
# COMPACT_ATOMS: atom_id res chain seq x y z
N MET A 1 -34.27 31.35 66.02
CA MET A 1 -35.28 30.83 65.08
C MET A 1 -34.54 29.83 64.21
N SER A 2 -34.48 28.55 64.62
CA SER A 2 -35.43 27.45 64.27
C SER A 2 -35.31 27.11 62.78
N ASP A 3 -35.05 25.87 62.32
CA ASP A 3 -35.46 24.54 62.77
C ASP A 3 -34.43 23.47 62.31
N ALA A 4 -34.09 22.48 63.16
CA ALA A 4 -34.56 21.09 63.21
C ALA A 4 -33.90 20.13 62.19
N ASN A 5 -33.18 19.12 62.70
CA ASN A 5 -33.37 17.76 62.22
C ASN A 5 -33.09 16.75 63.34
N VAL A 6 -33.99 15.79 63.46
CA VAL A 6 -34.18 14.86 64.58
C VAL A 6 -33.41 13.57 64.31
N ASP A 7 -32.69 13.13 65.33
CA ASP A 7 -32.17 11.77 65.53
C ASP A 7 -33.23 10.98 66.30
N ASP A 8 -33.48 9.71 65.96
CA ASP A 8 -33.51 8.60 66.93
C ASP A 8 -33.85 7.26 66.25
N THR A 9 -33.11 6.26 66.68
CA THR A 9 -33.13 4.83 66.35
C THR A 9 -34.22 4.07 67.11
N THR A 10 -34.77 2.99 66.53
CA THR A 10 -35.28 1.84 67.30
C THR A 10 -35.10 0.53 66.54
N ASP A 11 -34.58 -0.47 67.25
CA ASP A 11 -34.27 -1.83 66.83
C ASP A 11 -35.46 -2.82 67.05
N VAL A 12 -35.31 -4.04 66.48
CA VAL A 12 -35.74 -5.38 66.94
C VAL A 12 -37.03 -6.04 66.34
N ASP A 13 -36.78 -6.94 65.37
CA ASP A 13 -37.05 -8.42 65.35
C ASP A 13 -38.39 -9.08 64.92
N ASP A 14 -38.15 -10.24 64.27
CA ASP A 14 -38.86 -11.52 64.06
C ASP A 14 -40.04 -11.68 63.08
N GLY A 15 -39.92 -12.69 62.22
CA GLY A 15 -40.93 -13.11 61.25
C GLY A 15 -40.42 -14.06 60.16
N SER A 16 -40.03 -15.27 60.53
CA SER A 16 -39.68 -16.41 59.64
C SER A 16 -40.75 -16.75 58.60
N VAL A 17 -40.37 -16.96 57.33
CA VAL A 17 -40.95 -18.01 56.45
C VAL A 17 -39.90 -18.43 55.41
N ALA A 18 -39.43 -19.67 55.53
CA ALA A 18 -38.69 -20.38 54.49
C ALA A 18 -39.66 -20.78 53.36
N VAL A 19 -39.26 -20.56 52.10
CA VAL A 19 -39.91 -21.20 50.94
C VAL A 19 -38.81 -21.72 50.03
N ASP A 20 -38.96 -23.02 49.76
CA ASP A 20 -38.04 -23.95 49.15
C ASP A 20 -37.49 -23.56 47.77
N ASP A 21 -36.23 -23.93 47.56
CA ASP A 21 -35.57 -24.06 46.27
C ASP A 21 -36.26 -25.15 45.43
N ASP A 22 -37.12 -24.75 44.49
CA ASP A 22 -37.56 -25.63 43.41
C ASP A 22 -36.87 -25.25 42.09
N ASP A 23 -36.06 -26.22 41.70
CA ASP A 23 -35.28 -26.42 40.49
C ASP A 23 -36.13 -26.39 39.19
N ALA A 24 -35.41 -26.18 38.07
CA ALA A 24 -35.85 -26.34 36.68
C ALA A 24 -36.68 -25.21 36.04
N THR A 25 -36.10 -24.01 35.91
CA THR A 25 -36.37 -23.19 34.71
C THR A 25 -35.41 -23.59 33.59
N ASN A 26 -35.97 -24.30 32.61
CA ASN A 26 -35.36 -24.66 31.33
C ASN A 26 -34.95 -23.40 30.55
N VAL A 27 -33.72 -22.93 30.75
CA VAL A 27 -33.13 -21.84 29.94
C VAL A 27 -32.51 -22.48 28.70
N ALA A 28 -33.13 -22.23 27.55
CA ALA A 28 -32.63 -22.66 26.25
C ALA A 28 -31.18 -22.18 26.03
N PRO A 29 -30.27 -23.02 25.50
CA PRO A 29 -28.88 -22.62 25.31
C PRO A 29 -28.81 -21.46 24.32
N HIS A 30 -28.25 -20.34 24.77
CA HIS A 30 -27.92 -19.19 23.96
C HIS A 30 -27.12 -19.66 22.74
N ARG A 31 -27.77 -19.61 21.58
CA ARG A 31 -27.15 -19.86 20.28
C ARG A 31 -25.99 -18.87 20.13
N ALA A 32 -24.76 -19.38 20.28
CA ALA A 32 -23.56 -18.63 19.99
C ALA A 32 -23.65 -18.11 18.54
N VAL A 33 -23.82 -16.80 18.39
CA VAL A 33 -23.78 -16.12 17.09
C VAL A 33 -22.42 -16.43 16.49
N LYS A 34 -22.44 -17.03 15.29
CA LYS A 34 -21.24 -17.50 14.59
C LYS A 34 -20.20 -16.38 14.52
N ARG A 35 -19.03 -16.64 15.12
CA ARG A 35 -17.81 -15.84 15.04
C ARG A 35 -17.18 -15.82 13.62
N SER A 36 -17.96 -16.16 12.59
CA SER A 36 -17.51 -16.20 11.20
C SER A 36 -17.68 -14.85 10.49
N GLU A 37 -18.67 -14.03 10.86
CA GLU A 37 -18.84 -12.70 10.23
C GLU A 37 -17.74 -11.70 10.59
N ARG A 38 -17.03 -11.91 11.71
CA ARG A 38 -15.91 -11.04 12.11
C ARG A 38 -14.67 -11.23 11.24
N LEU A 39 -14.50 -12.38 10.61
CA LEU A 39 -13.39 -12.65 9.69
C LEU A 39 -13.68 -12.16 8.25
N ASP A 40 -14.92 -11.76 7.97
CA ASP A 40 -15.30 -11.18 6.68
C ASP A 40 -15.20 -9.64 6.67
N SER A 41 -15.09 -9.00 7.84
CA SER A 41 -14.82 -7.56 7.94
C SER A 41 -13.40 -7.18 7.52
N GLU A 42 -12.40 -8.05 7.71
CA GLU A 42 -11.01 -7.78 7.34
C GLU A 42 -10.73 -7.99 5.84
N ARG A 43 -11.46 -8.89 5.17
CA ARG A 43 -11.41 -9.03 3.69
C ARG A 43 -12.21 -7.96 2.93
N ARG A 44 -12.91 -7.07 3.64
CA ARG A 44 -13.73 -5.99 3.07
C ARG A 44 -13.12 -4.59 3.24
N GLN A 45 -11.90 -4.48 3.77
CA GLN A 45 -11.16 -3.21 3.87
C GLN A 45 -10.35 -2.86 2.61
N GLY A 46 -10.73 -3.38 1.45
CA GLY A 46 -10.48 -2.66 0.21
C GLY A 46 -11.63 -1.70 0.01
N THR A 47 -11.58 -0.49 0.58
CA THR A 47 -12.48 0.56 0.07
C THR A 47 -12.14 0.66 -1.42
N PRO A 48 -13.06 0.34 -2.34
CA PRO A 48 -12.83 0.60 -3.74
C PRO A 48 -12.48 2.07 -3.84
N TYR A 49 -11.47 2.44 -4.62
CA TYR A 49 -11.23 3.83 -4.98
C TYR A 49 -12.56 4.42 -5.47
N THR A 50 -13.27 5.11 -4.59
CA THR A 50 -14.52 5.77 -4.96
C THR A 50 -14.10 6.89 -5.87
N GLU A 51 -14.38 6.76 -7.16
CA GLU A 51 -14.07 7.77 -8.16
C GLU A 51 -14.62 9.12 -7.70
N SER A 52 -13.73 9.94 -7.15
CA SER A 52 -14.12 11.26 -6.67
C SER A 52 -14.39 12.13 -7.88
N GLN A 53 -15.67 12.50 -8.04
CA GLN A 53 -16.17 13.35 -9.11
C GLN A 53 -15.52 14.75 -9.12
N VAL A 54 -14.82 15.12 -8.04
CA VAL A 54 -14.11 16.40 -7.92
C VAL A 54 -12.60 16.20 -8.04
N ILE A 55 -12.01 15.25 -7.30
CA ILE A 55 -10.54 15.10 -7.24
C ILE A 55 -10.00 14.65 -8.59
N MET A 56 -10.62 13.66 -9.22
CA MET A 56 -10.08 13.10 -10.46
C MET A 56 -10.05 14.11 -11.62
N PRO A 57 -11.14 14.87 -11.90
CA PRO A 57 -11.08 15.94 -12.90
C PRO A 57 -10.09 17.05 -12.53
N THR A 58 -10.01 17.42 -11.25
CA THR A 58 -9.07 18.46 -10.79
C THR A 58 -7.63 18.05 -11.06
N VAL A 59 -7.24 16.81 -10.72
CA VAL A 59 -5.89 16.32 -10.97
C VAL A 59 -5.57 16.23 -12.47
N LYS A 60 -6.52 15.82 -13.32
CA LYS A 60 -6.33 15.82 -14.79
C LYS A 60 -6.00 17.21 -15.33
N ILE A 61 -6.57 18.26 -14.75
CA ILE A 61 -6.31 19.64 -15.15
C ILE A 61 -5.01 20.15 -14.52
N VAL A 62 -4.82 19.97 -13.21
CA VAL A 62 -3.70 20.58 -12.45
C VAL A 62 -2.36 19.89 -12.72
N ALA A 63 -2.33 18.56 -12.84
CA ALA A 63 -1.10 17.79 -13.01
C ALA A 63 -0.22 18.29 -14.18
N PRO A 64 -0.71 18.52 -15.41
CA PRO A 64 0.13 19.02 -16.50
C PRO A 64 0.69 20.43 -16.24
N PHE A 65 -0.06 21.32 -15.58
CA PHE A 65 0.46 22.64 -15.21
C PHE A 65 1.53 22.54 -14.12
N ALA A 66 1.29 21.73 -13.09
CA ALA A 66 2.25 21.52 -12.02
C ALA A 66 3.54 20.85 -12.54
N PHE A 67 3.42 19.90 -13.47
CA PHE A 67 4.57 19.26 -14.12
C PHE A 67 5.38 20.27 -14.95
N THR A 68 4.70 21.07 -15.76
CA THR A 68 5.33 22.14 -16.55
C THR A 68 6.01 23.18 -15.67
N PHE A 69 5.39 23.52 -14.54
CA PHE A 69 5.99 24.40 -13.54
C PHE A 69 7.24 23.77 -12.91
N GLY A 70 7.22 22.48 -12.58
CA GLY A 70 8.41 21.75 -12.13
C GLY A 70 9.55 21.78 -13.14
N LEU A 71 9.25 21.60 -14.44
CA LEU A 71 10.23 21.75 -15.52
C LEU A 71 10.76 23.18 -15.63
N PHE A 72 9.89 24.18 -15.56
CA PHE A 72 10.28 25.59 -15.58
C PHE A 72 11.29 25.90 -14.46
N ILE A 73 10.98 25.47 -13.24
CA ILE A 73 11.84 25.63 -12.06
C ILE A 73 13.17 24.88 -12.22
N THR A 74 13.15 23.70 -12.84
CA THR A 74 14.36 22.92 -13.15
C THR A 74 15.27 23.67 -14.12
N PHE A 75 14.72 24.25 -15.19
CA PHE A 75 15.50 24.93 -16.23
C PHE A 75 15.97 26.33 -15.85
N HIS A 76 15.35 27.00 -14.88
CA HIS A 76 15.70 28.37 -14.47
C HIS A 76 16.49 28.42 -13.15
N GLY A 77 17.14 27.31 -12.78
CA GLY A 77 17.93 27.18 -11.54
C GLY A 77 19.08 28.16 -11.42
N GLY A 78 19.85 28.36 -12.50
CA GLY A 78 21.09 29.15 -12.45
C GLY A 78 20.91 30.65 -12.25
N GLY A 79 19.69 31.20 -12.42
CA GLY A 79 19.43 32.64 -12.35
C GLY A 79 18.29 33.06 -11.42
N SER A 80 17.65 32.11 -10.74
CA SER A 80 16.50 32.37 -9.85
C SER A 80 16.55 31.44 -8.64
N PRO A 81 15.80 31.72 -7.54
CA PRO A 81 15.61 30.74 -6.46
C PRO A 81 15.03 29.45 -7.04
N GLY A 82 15.85 28.41 -7.10
CA GLY A 82 15.92 27.63 -8.34
C GLY A 82 16.48 26.22 -8.20
N GLY A 83 16.21 25.39 -9.21
CA GLY A 83 17.13 24.32 -9.58
C GLY A 83 16.54 22.92 -9.69
N GLY A 84 17.42 21.99 -10.07
CA GLY A 84 17.06 20.60 -10.29
C GLY A 84 16.48 19.91 -9.06
N PHE A 85 16.91 20.26 -7.85
CA PHE A 85 16.38 19.65 -6.63
C PHE A 85 14.88 19.94 -6.44
N GLN A 86 14.51 21.22 -6.38
CA GLN A 86 13.12 21.62 -6.15
C GLN A 86 12.22 21.28 -7.35
N GLY A 87 12.72 21.42 -8.57
CA GLY A 87 11.99 21.00 -9.77
C GLY A 87 11.75 19.49 -9.80
N GLY A 88 12.76 18.69 -9.44
CA GLY A 88 12.65 17.25 -9.27
C GLY A 88 11.64 16.84 -8.20
N ALA A 89 11.57 17.57 -7.09
CA ALA A 89 10.58 17.36 -6.03
C ALA A 89 9.15 17.65 -6.50
N ILE A 90 8.94 18.73 -7.27
CA ILE A 90 7.65 19.05 -7.87
C ILE A 90 7.21 17.95 -8.84
N MET A 91 8.12 17.46 -9.70
CA MET A 91 7.83 16.36 -10.62
C MET A 91 7.43 15.08 -9.89
N ALA A 92 8.08 14.74 -8.77
CA ALA A 92 7.65 13.62 -7.92
C ALA A 92 6.28 13.86 -7.28
N ALA A 93 6.02 15.08 -6.78
CA ALA A 93 4.73 15.44 -6.20
C ALA A 93 3.57 15.32 -7.20
N VAL A 94 3.81 15.59 -8.49
CA VAL A 94 2.81 15.34 -9.55
C VAL A 94 2.48 13.85 -9.65
N VAL A 95 3.48 12.97 -9.57
CA VAL A 95 3.23 11.52 -9.55
C VAL A 95 2.45 11.11 -8.30
N PHE A 96 2.75 11.69 -7.13
CA PHE A 96 1.99 11.42 -5.91
C PHE A 96 0.53 11.85 -6.05
N MET A 97 0.29 13.02 -6.66
CA MET A 97 -1.04 13.53 -6.94
C MET A 97 -1.84 12.58 -7.83
N ILE A 98 -1.21 12.02 -8.87
CA ILE A 98 -1.81 11.00 -9.73
C ILE A 98 -2.10 9.73 -8.93
N ALA A 99 -1.15 9.26 -8.12
CA ALA A 99 -1.30 8.07 -7.27
C ALA A 99 -2.46 8.19 -6.28
N PHE A 100 -2.65 9.36 -5.66
CA PHE A 100 -3.77 9.57 -4.75
C PHE A 100 -5.13 9.71 -5.47
N ALA A 101 -5.14 10.20 -6.72
CA ALA A 101 -6.39 10.41 -7.47
C ALA A 101 -6.88 9.16 -8.22
N PHE A 102 -5.96 8.37 -8.77
CA PHE A 102 -6.25 7.21 -9.63
C PHE A 102 -5.86 5.88 -9.01
N GLY A 103 -5.13 5.92 -7.90
CA GLY A 103 -4.69 4.77 -7.14
C GLY A 103 -3.21 4.45 -7.32
N ILE A 104 -2.63 4.01 -6.21
CA ILE A 104 -1.18 3.79 -6.09
C ILE A 104 -0.73 2.65 -7.01
N GLU A 105 -1.42 1.51 -7.00
CA GLU A 105 -1.03 0.35 -7.82
C GLU A 105 -1.17 0.65 -9.31
N ALA A 106 -2.30 1.26 -9.72
CA ALA A 106 -2.49 1.67 -11.11
C ALA A 106 -1.43 2.68 -11.59
N THR A 107 -0.99 3.58 -10.69
CA THR A 107 0.07 4.55 -11.00
C THR A 107 1.44 3.90 -11.05
N ARG A 108 1.71 2.90 -10.20
CA ARG A 108 2.94 2.10 -10.21
C ARG A 108 3.04 1.25 -11.48
N ASP A 109 1.94 0.65 -11.91
CA ASP A 109 1.89 -0.11 -13.16
C ASP A 109 2.09 0.78 -14.39
N TRP A 110 1.50 1.99 -14.36
CA TRP A 110 1.73 3.00 -15.39
C TRP A 110 3.18 3.50 -15.38
N LEU A 111 3.74 3.75 -14.20
CA LEU A 111 5.10 4.22 -14.01
C LEU A 111 6.03 3.03 -13.74
N ALA A 112 6.34 2.28 -14.80
CA ALA A 112 7.18 1.09 -14.73
C ALA A 112 8.38 1.29 -13.80
N ASN A 113 8.61 0.34 -12.89
CA ASN A 113 9.68 0.42 -11.88
C ASN A 113 11.06 0.74 -12.49
N THR A 114 11.31 0.26 -13.71
CA THR A 114 12.50 0.57 -14.49
C THR A 114 12.71 2.08 -14.69
N VAL A 115 11.64 2.87 -14.89
CA VAL A 115 11.74 4.33 -15.06
C VAL A 115 12.23 4.99 -13.77
N VAL A 116 11.67 4.61 -12.62
CA VAL A 116 12.05 5.16 -11.32
C VAL A 116 13.53 4.87 -11.03
N VAL A 117 13.96 3.63 -11.26
CA VAL A 117 15.36 3.22 -11.10
C VAL A 117 16.26 3.92 -12.13
N ALA A 118 15.82 4.02 -13.39
CA ALA A 118 16.59 4.67 -14.45
C ALA A 118 16.78 6.18 -14.18
N LEU A 119 15.80 6.86 -13.60
CA LEU A 119 15.95 8.26 -13.18
C LEU A 119 17.00 8.41 -12.09
N ALA A 120 16.92 7.59 -11.03
CA ALA A 120 17.86 7.66 -9.91
C ALA A 120 19.29 7.29 -10.30
N VAL A 121 19.46 6.13 -10.96
CA VAL A 121 20.77 5.62 -11.38
C VAL A 121 21.31 6.43 -12.54
N GLY A 122 20.48 6.71 -13.55
CA GLY A 122 20.87 7.50 -14.72
C GLY A 122 21.31 8.91 -14.35
N GLY A 123 20.55 9.59 -13.48
CA GLY A 123 20.94 10.90 -12.97
C GLY A 123 22.26 10.85 -12.18
N THR A 124 22.47 9.82 -11.38
CA THR A 124 23.72 9.63 -10.62
C THR A 124 24.92 9.38 -11.55
N LEU A 125 24.73 8.57 -12.60
CA LEU A 125 25.76 8.33 -13.61
C LEU A 125 26.09 9.60 -14.40
N VAL A 126 25.09 10.39 -14.76
CA VAL A 126 25.29 11.68 -15.44
C VAL A 126 26.03 12.66 -14.53
N PHE A 127 25.62 12.79 -13.27
CA PHE A 127 26.30 13.63 -12.27
C PHE A 127 27.78 13.24 -12.11
N ALA A 128 28.03 11.93 -11.92
CA ALA A 128 29.38 11.41 -11.79
C ALA A 128 30.19 11.64 -13.09
N GLY A 129 29.59 11.38 -14.25
CA GLY A 129 30.23 11.60 -15.55
C GLY A 129 30.66 13.06 -15.75
N ILE A 130 29.76 14.01 -15.50
CA ILE A 130 30.07 15.44 -15.64
C ILE A 130 31.19 15.85 -14.68
N GLY A 131 31.14 15.40 -13.42
CA GLY A 131 32.17 15.76 -12.43
C GLY A 131 33.52 15.09 -12.64
N LEU A 132 33.54 13.87 -13.21
CA LEU A 132 34.77 13.12 -13.47
C LEU A 132 35.53 13.59 -14.72
N VAL A 133 34.86 14.22 -15.69
CA VAL A 133 35.51 14.72 -16.91
C VAL A 133 36.63 15.74 -16.59
N PRO A 134 36.39 16.82 -15.82
CA PRO A 134 37.45 17.72 -15.38
C PRO A 134 38.55 17.03 -14.58
N ALA A 135 38.20 16.08 -13.72
CA ALA A 135 39.16 15.34 -12.92
C ALA A 135 40.11 14.49 -13.79
N ALA A 136 39.58 13.86 -14.86
CA ALA A 136 40.37 13.11 -15.83
C ALA A 136 41.32 14.02 -16.67
N LEU A 137 40.99 15.30 -16.79
CA LEU A 137 41.83 16.32 -17.44
C LEU A 137 42.87 16.95 -16.50
N GLY A 138 42.98 16.46 -15.25
CA GLY A 138 43.93 16.95 -14.25
C GLY A 138 43.41 18.08 -13.37
N GLY A 139 42.11 18.39 -13.43
CA GLY A 139 41.43 19.34 -12.57
C GLY A 139 40.81 18.72 -11.32
N ALA A 140 40.02 19.52 -10.59
CA ALA A 140 39.18 19.05 -9.50
C ALA A 140 37.84 18.47 -10.01
N PHE A 141 37.20 17.63 -9.20
CA PHE A 141 35.83 17.15 -9.48
C PHE A 141 34.87 18.33 -9.63
N LEU A 142 34.03 18.32 -10.67
CA LEU A 142 33.11 19.42 -11.03
C LEU A 142 33.79 20.77 -11.32
N GLN A 143 35.07 20.77 -11.68
CA GLN A 143 35.73 21.98 -12.18
C GLN A 143 35.27 22.31 -13.61
N TYR A 144 34.14 23.01 -13.71
CA TYR A 144 33.46 23.28 -14.98
C TYR A 144 34.30 24.09 -15.99
N ASP A 145 35.27 24.89 -15.53
CA ASP A 145 36.18 25.65 -16.40
C ASP A 145 36.98 24.77 -17.38
N LEU A 146 37.18 23.50 -17.03
CA LEU A 146 37.94 22.52 -17.81
C LEU A 146 37.04 21.64 -18.69
N LEU A 147 35.72 21.83 -18.66
CA LEU A 147 34.81 21.01 -19.47
C LEU A 147 35.00 21.38 -20.96
N PRO A 148 35.23 20.42 -21.87
CA PRO A 148 35.49 20.68 -23.28
C PRO A 148 34.19 20.98 -24.06
N ILE A 149 33.43 21.99 -23.64
CA ILE A 149 32.16 22.40 -24.27
C ILE A 149 32.45 23.45 -25.35
N PRO A 150 32.21 23.18 -26.64
CA PRO A 150 32.67 24.07 -27.72
C PRO A 150 31.89 25.37 -27.87
N ILE A 151 30.75 25.54 -27.20
CA ILE A 151 29.70 26.45 -27.69
C ILE A 151 29.45 27.67 -26.78
N LEU A 152 29.56 27.60 -25.44
CA LEU A 152 29.30 28.74 -24.54
C LEU A 152 29.97 28.54 -23.16
N ASP A 153 29.92 29.57 -22.30
CA ASP A 153 30.49 29.63 -20.92
C ASP A 153 30.45 28.28 -20.17
N PRO A 154 31.57 27.54 -20.11
CA PRO A 154 31.60 26.17 -19.60
C PRO A 154 31.07 26.03 -18.17
N VAL A 155 31.25 27.07 -17.36
CA VAL A 155 30.80 27.11 -15.98
C VAL A 155 29.29 27.15 -15.90
N LYS A 156 28.66 28.07 -16.62
CA LYS A 156 27.20 28.20 -16.66
C LYS A 156 26.54 26.90 -17.15
N TYR A 157 26.96 26.42 -18.31
CA TYR A 157 26.34 25.26 -18.94
C TYR A 157 26.68 23.95 -18.23
N GLY A 158 27.87 23.86 -17.61
CA GLY A 158 28.24 22.74 -16.75
C GLY A 158 27.34 22.64 -15.53
N MET A 159 27.09 23.76 -14.83
CA MET A 159 26.19 23.79 -13.68
C MET A 159 24.74 23.47 -14.08
N GLU A 160 24.22 24.09 -15.15
CA GLU A 160 22.88 23.80 -15.65
C GLU A 160 22.72 22.32 -16.04
N ALA A 161 23.71 21.73 -16.71
CA ALA A 161 23.68 20.32 -17.08
C ALA A 161 23.65 19.39 -15.85
N VAL A 162 24.46 19.68 -14.82
CA VAL A 162 24.47 18.91 -13.57
C VAL A 162 23.12 18.97 -12.87
N GLU A 163 22.52 20.15 -12.77
CA GLU A 163 21.22 20.31 -12.12
C GLU A 163 20.11 19.61 -12.89
N ILE A 164 20.03 19.84 -14.20
CA ILE A 164 18.91 19.39 -15.05
C ILE A 164 19.01 17.88 -15.34
N LEU A 165 20.19 17.39 -15.69
CA LEU A 165 20.37 16.00 -16.13
C LEU A 165 20.89 15.08 -15.03
N GLY A 166 21.49 15.63 -13.98
CA GLY A 166 21.95 14.88 -12.81
C GLY A 166 20.94 14.95 -11.67
N ILE A 167 20.85 16.10 -11.02
CA ILE A 167 20.16 16.24 -9.73
C ILE A 167 18.64 16.09 -9.87
N ALA A 168 18.00 16.72 -10.86
CA ALA A 168 16.55 16.61 -11.03
C ALA A 168 16.04 15.16 -11.18
N PRO A 169 16.59 14.32 -12.08
CA PRO A 169 16.16 12.93 -12.17
C PRO A 169 16.53 12.10 -10.93
N ILE A 170 17.66 12.37 -10.26
CA ILE A 170 17.97 11.72 -8.97
C ILE A 170 16.85 11.99 -7.96
N VAL A 171 16.51 13.26 -7.76
CA VAL A 171 15.53 13.66 -6.76
C VAL A 171 14.15 13.11 -7.09
N SER A 172 13.71 13.23 -8.35
CA SER A 172 12.45 12.64 -8.79
C SER A 172 12.42 11.12 -8.58
N GLY A 173 13.44 10.40 -9.04
CA GLY A 173 13.52 8.94 -8.94
C GLY A 173 13.57 8.46 -7.49
N VAL A 174 14.37 9.09 -6.63
CA VAL A 174 14.46 8.75 -5.20
C VAL A 174 13.13 8.99 -4.49
N LEU A 175 12.48 10.14 -4.72
CA LEU A 175 11.21 10.46 -4.08
C LEU A 175 10.08 9.52 -4.54
N MET A 176 10.01 9.22 -5.84
CA MET A 176 9.06 8.26 -6.39
C MET A 176 9.32 6.85 -5.83
N GLY A 177 10.58 6.42 -5.79
CA GLY A 177 10.97 5.11 -5.26
C GLY A 177 10.62 4.97 -3.78
N LEU A 178 10.94 5.98 -2.97
CA LEU A 178 10.56 6.01 -1.55
C LEU A 178 9.04 6.00 -1.37
N PHE A 179 8.30 6.76 -2.17
CA PHE A 179 6.84 6.77 -2.13
C PHE A 179 6.25 5.38 -2.37
N PHE A 180 6.66 4.70 -3.44
CA PHE A 180 6.14 3.36 -3.74
C PHE A 180 6.61 2.31 -2.73
N LEU A 181 7.85 2.41 -2.23
CA LEU A 181 8.37 1.53 -1.19
C LEU A 181 7.57 1.66 0.10
N LEU A 182 7.25 2.88 0.53
CA LEU A 182 6.42 3.13 1.70
C LEU A 182 4.98 2.68 1.49
N ALA A 183 4.43 2.91 0.30
CA ALA A 183 3.05 2.52 -0.01
C ALA A 183 2.85 1.00 -0.05
N ASN A 184 3.90 0.23 -0.36
CA ASN A 184 3.85 -1.23 -0.37
C ASN A 184 3.83 -1.84 1.05
N GLY A 185 4.14 -1.04 2.08
CA GLY A 185 4.26 -1.49 3.47
C GLY A 185 5.56 -2.25 3.74
N PHE A 186 6.12 -2.07 4.94
CA PHE A 186 7.20 -2.94 5.41
C PHE A 186 6.56 -4.24 5.89
N ALA A 187 6.59 -5.28 5.07
CA ALA A 187 6.38 -6.63 5.59
C ALA A 187 7.52 -6.89 6.57
N SER A 188 7.21 -6.83 7.87
CA SER A 188 8.03 -7.48 8.88
C SER A 188 7.91 -8.97 8.60
N ASP A 189 8.77 -9.49 7.72
CA ASP A 189 9.12 -10.90 7.72
C ASP A 189 9.91 -11.13 9.00
N GLY A 190 9.17 -11.17 10.11
CA GLY A 190 9.62 -11.77 11.34
C GLY A 190 9.74 -13.24 11.07
N ASN A 191 10.91 -13.66 10.58
CA ASN A 191 11.43 -14.99 10.84
C ASN A 191 11.73 -15.06 12.34
N GLY A 192 10.65 -15.06 13.14
CA GLY A 192 10.67 -15.67 14.45
C GLY A 192 11.06 -17.11 14.23
N PHE A 193 11.93 -17.60 15.10
CA PHE A 193 12.27 -19.01 15.21
C PHE A 193 10.95 -19.80 15.34
N GLU A 194 10.46 -20.34 14.24
CA GLU A 194 9.48 -21.43 14.26
C GLU A 194 10.25 -22.65 14.72
N ASP A 195 10.06 -22.99 16.00
CA ASP A 195 10.44 -24.28 16.55
C ASP A 195 9.79 -25.36 15.69
N ASP A 196 10.66 -26.15 15.07
CA ASP A 196 10.39 -27.30 14.22
C ASP A 196 9.91 -28.45 15.11
N ASP A 197 8.63 -28.43 15.52
CA ASP A 197 8.00 -29.52 16.27
C ASP A 197 7.01 -30.30 15.37
N LEU A 198 7.64 -31.22 14.62
CA LEU A 198 7.26 -32.63 14.41
C LEU A 198 5.83 -32.99 13.94
N ASP A 199 5.83 -33.55 12.73
CA ASP A 199 4.86 -34.45 12.10
C ASP A 199 3.90 -35.24 13.04
N GLU A 200 2.59 -35.11 12.79
CA GLU A 200 1.64 -36.21 13.02
C GLU A 200 0.93 -36.56 11.70
N PRO A 201 1.05 -37.80 11.18
CA PRO A 201 0.36 -38.21 9.98
C PRO A 201 -1.11 -38.52 10.28
N SER A 202 -2.01 -37.81 9.61
CA SER A 202 -3.44 -38.11 9.59
C SER A 202 -3.70 -39.48 8.99
N SER A 203 -4.42 -40.33 9.73
CA SER A 203 -4.91 -41.63 9.27
C SER A 203 -5.99 -41.43 8.19
N GLU A 204 -5.69 -41.84 6.96
CA GLU A 204 -6.69 -42.16 5.94
C GLU A 204 -7.29 -43.54 6.25
N ASP A 205 -8.62 -43.66 6.33
CA ASP A 205 -9.40 -44.66 5.58
C ASP A 205 -10.91 -44.46 5.78
N GLY A 206 -11.71 -44.71 4.73
CA GLY A 206 -13.16 -44.88 4.85
C GLY A 206 -14.04 -44.05 3.92
N ARG A 207 -13.82 -44.10 2.59
CA ARG A 207 -14.91 -43.83 1.62
C ARG A 207 -15.11 -45.04 0.71
N THR A 208 -16.23 -45.71 0.94
CA THR A 208 -16.86 -46.70 0.08
C THR A 208 -17.01 -46.19 -1.35
N ALA A 209 -16.35 -46.87 -2.28
CA ALA A 209 -16.74 -46.92 -3.68
C ALA A 209 -17.62 -48.17 -3.86
N ASP A 210 -18.78 -48.02 -4.49
CA ASP A 210 -19.43 -49.05 -5.32
C ASP A 210 -20.73 -48.46 -5.91
N ASP A 211 -20.61 -47.74 -7.02
CA ASP A 211 -21.70 -47.59 -8.00
C ASP A 211 -21.36 -48.51 -9.18
N ALA A 212 -21.93 -49.72 -9.15
CA ALA A 212 -21.85 -50.71 -10.22
C ALA A 212 -22.94 -50.46 -11.27
N ILE A 213 -22.50 -50.44 -12.52
CA ILE A 213 -23.31 -50.31 -13.75
C ILE A 213 -23.81 -51.69 -14.21
N THR A 214 -25.09 -51.75 -14.65
CA THR A 214 -25.78 -52.76 -15.52
C THR A 214 -25.94 -54.18 -14.98
N ASP A 215 -27.03 -54.93 -15.18
CA ASP A 215 -27.90 -55.18 -16.34
C ASP A 215 -29.17 -55.93 -15.87
N GLY A 216 -30.29 -55.90 -16.62
CA GLY A 216 -31.39 -56.86 -16.40
C GLY A 216 -32.83 -56.43 -16.72
N GLY A 217 -33.12 -56.26 -18.03
CA GLY A 217 -34.36 -56.63 -18.77
C GLY A 217 -35.78 -56.51 -18.17
N HIS A 218 -36.70 -55.88 -18.95
CA HIS A 218 -37.99 -56.46 -19.38
C HIS A 218 -38.76 -55.52 -20.33
N THR A 219 -38.87 -55.87 -21.62
CA THR A 219 -40.03 -55.51 -22.46
C THR A 219 -40.26 -56.60 -23.52
N ALA A 220 -41.46 -57.16 -23.51
CA ALA A 220 -42.00 -58.04 -24.53
C ALA A 220 -42.50 -57.24 -25.75
N ASP A 221 -42.38 -57.79 -26.96
CA ASP A 221 -43.51 -58.29 -27.77
C ASP A 221 -43.10 -58.53 -29.26
N ASP A 222 -43.84 -59.47 -29.86
CA ASP A 222 -44.11 -59.73 -31.27
C ASP A 222 -43.34 -60.81 -32.06
N GLY A 223 -44.00 -61.97 -32.20
CA GLY A 223 -44.49 -62.49 -33.48
C GLY A 223 -43.53 -63.16 -34.47
N GLY A 224 -43.75 -64.47 -34.74
CA GLY A 224 -43.41 -65.05 -36.05
C GLY A 224 -43.09 -66.56 -36.12
N ASP A 225 -44.02 -67.31 -36.70
CA ASP A 225 -43.85 -68.51 -37.54
C ASP A 225 -43.49 -69.90 -36.95
N ARG A 226 -44.52 -70.77 -37.08
CA ARG A 226 -44.57 -72.24 -37.29
C ARG A 226 -44.60 -73.18 -36.10
#